data_AF-A0A920S3N8-F1
#
_entry.id   AF-A0A920S3N8-F1
#
_cell.length_a   1.000
_cell.length_b   1.000
_cell.length_c   1.000
_cell.angle_alpha   90.00
_cell.angle_beta   90.00
_cell.angle_gamma   90.00
#
_symmetry.space_group_name_H-M   'P 1'
#
loop_
_entity.id
_entity.type
_entity.pdbx_description
1 polymer ?
#
loop_
_entity_poly.entity_id
_entity_poly.type
_entity_poly.pdbx_seq_one_letter_code
_entity_poly.pdbx_strand_id
1 'polypeptide(L)'
;MIVLTIALFSISVYLSPEARKNIEFSKQNALSNIGIEFFEPGRFITLKDRSVFYSKERYDDNRFVEVFLQTELGDEVSVVTAEYAEIQTNTNDNFLVFFNGKRYQGKPGDIDFRILEFSEHQLPLYINEKNETEKGYFY
;
A
#
# COMPACT_ATOMS: atom_id res chain seq x y z
N MET A 1 -36.74 -23.19 -36.60
CA MET A 1 -36.69 -22.38 -35.37
C MET A 1 -35.75 -22.99 -34.32
N ILE A 2 -35.90 -24.27 -33.94
CA ILE A 2 -35.09 -24.92 -32.89
C ILE A 2 -33.58 -24.98 -33.19
N VAL A 3 -33.19 -25.24 -34.45
CA VAL A 3 -31.77 -25.33 -34.86
C VAL A 3 -31.05 -23.98 -34.72
N LEU A 4 -31.76 -22.88 -34.97
CA LEU A 4 -31.21 -21.52 -34.82
C LEU A 4 -30.97 -21.20 -33.34
N THR A 5 -31.87 -21.64 -32.46
CA THR A 5 -31.77 -21.43 -31.01
C THR A 5 -30.58 -22.19 -30.40
N ILE A 6 -30.32 -23.41 -30.86
CA ILE A 6 -29.19 -24.23 -30.38
C ILE A 6 -27.85 -23.63 -30.82
N ALA A 7 -27.76 -23.08 -32.04
CA ALA A 7 -26.56 -22.41 -32.52
C ALA A 7 -26.26 -21.12 -31.73
N LEU A 8 -27.28 -20.31 -31.44
CA LEU A 8 -27.16 -19.09 -30.63
C LEU A 8 -26.77 -19.37 -29.17
N PHE A 9 -27.33 -20.43 -28.58
CA PHE A 9 -26.97 -20.86 -27.23
C PHE A 9 -25.51 -21.29 -27.14
N SER A 10 -25.04 -22.06 -28.13
CA SER A 10 -23.65 -22.52 -28.19
C SER A 10 -22.67 -21.35 -28.33
N ILE A 11 -22.99 -20.35 -29.17
CA ILE A 11 -22.12 -19.16 -29.29
C ILE A 11 -22.03 -18.38 -27.97
N SER A 12 -23.15 -18.23 -27.24
CA SER A 12 -23.22 -17.45 -25.98
C SER A 12 -22.48 -18.13 -24.83
N VAL A 13 -22.55 -19.45 -24.74
CA VAL A 13 -21.86 -20.25 -23.71
C VAL A 13 -20.35 -20.27 -23.95
N TYR A 14 -19.89 -20.24 -25.20
CA TYR A 14 -18.46 -20.31 -25.53
C TYR A 14 -17.76 -18.95 -25.71
N LEU A 15 -18.45 -17.84 -26.04
CA LEU A 15 -17.83 -16.50 -26.10
C LEU A 15 -17.76 -15.78 -24.74
N SER A 16 -18.47 -16.26 -23.72
CA SER A 16 -18.55 -15.60 -22.41
C SER A 16 -17.37 -15.81 -21.44
N PRO A 17 -16.56 -16.89 -21.50
CA PRO A 17 -15.46 -17.06 -20.54
C PRO A 17 -14.15 -16.38 -20.96
N GLU A 18 -13.76 -16.43 -22.24
CA GLU A 18 -12.39 -16.03 -22.63
C GLU A 18 -12.25 -14.53 -22.99
N ALA A 19 -13.35 -13.84 -23.31
CA ALA A 19 -13.34 -12.39 -23.53
C ALA A 19 -13.29 -11.58 -22.21
N ARG A 20 -13.70 -12.18 -21.08
CA ARG A 20 -13.62 -11.53 -19.75
C ARG A 20 -12.22 -11.62 -19.14
N LYS A 21 -11.43 -12.62 -19.55
CA LYS A 21 -10.11 -12.89 -18.98
C LYS A 21 -9.03 -11.90 -19.40
N ASN A 22 -9.19 -11.24 -20.55
CA ASN A 22 -8.17 -10.35 -21.13
C ASN A 22 -8.39 -8.86 -20.84
N ILE A 23 -9.44 -8.47 -20.10
CA ILE A 23 -9.66 -7.07 -19.70
C ILE A 23 -9.41 -6.88 -18.20
N GLU A 24 -9.52 -7.92 -17.38
CA GLU A 24 -9.19 -7.86 -15.96
C GLU A 24 -7.67 -7.73 -15.75
N PHE A 25 -6.85 -8.50 -16.49
CA PHE A 25 -5.39 -8.55 -16.28
C PHE A 25 -4.65 -7.25 -16.64
N SER A 26 -5.12 -6.50 -17.65
CA SER A 26 -4.48 -5.23 -18.05
C SER A 26 -4.93 -4.02 -17.22
N LYS A 27 -6.03 -4.12 -16.46
CA LYS A 27 -6.43 -3.09 -15.48
C LYS A 27 -5.85 -3.36 -14.08
N GLN A 28 -5.66 -4.62 -13.72
CA GLN A 28 -5.19 -4.99 -12.38
C GLN A 28 -3.74 -4.55 -12.17
N ASN A 29 -2.87 -4.70 -13.17
CA ASN A 29 -1.47 -4.25 -13.10
C ASN A 29 -1.31 -2.71 -13.10
N ALA A 30 -2.33 -1.96 -13.53
CA ALA A 30 -2.30 -0.50 -13.50
C ALA A 30 -2.80 0.06 -12.15
N LEU A 31 -3.63 -0.69 -11.41
CA LEU A 31 -4.18 -0.26 -10.12
C LEU A 31 -3.30 -0.65 -8.92
N SER A 32 -2.44 -1.67 -9.06
CA SER A 32 -1.45 -2.08 -8.04
C SER A 32 -0.28 -1.10 -7.86
N ASN A 33 -0.02 -0.23 -8.84
CA ASN A 33 1.10 0.73 -8.82
C ASN A 33 0.74 2.10 -8.22
N ILE A 34 -0.53 2.35 -7.89
CA ILE A 34 -1.04 3.70 -7.58
C ILE A 34 -0.63 4.22 -6.18
N GLY A 35 0.12 3.46 -5.39
CA GLY A 35 0.62 3.92 -4.08
C GLY A 35 2.02 4.54 -4.10
N ILE A 36 2.92 4.06 -4.97
CA ILE A 36 4.36 4.36 -4.90
C ILE A 36 4.76 5.44 -5.92
N GLU A 37 4.06 5.49 -7.05
CA GLU A 37 4.30 6.48 -8.10
C GLU A 37 4.00 7.93 -7.64
N PHE A 38 3.26 8.11 -6.54
CA PHE A 38 2.87 9.43 -6.01
C PHE A 38 3.76 9.97 -4.89
N PHE A 39 4.87 9.30 -4.53
CA PHE A 39 5.84 9.83 -3.58
C PHE A 39 6.65 10.98 -4.19
N GLU A 40 6.04 12.16 -4.23
CA GLU A 40 6.65 13.42 -4.62
C GLU A 40 7.50 13.98 -3.46
N PRO A 41 8.83 14.17 -3.66
CA PRO A 41 9.68 14.79 -2.66
C PRO A 41 9.26 16.25 -2.41
N GLY A 42 9.46 16.71 -1.18
CA GLY A 42 9.12 18.07 -0.74
C GLY A 42 7.65 18.27 -0.37
N ARG A 43 6.81 17.22 -0.42
CA ARG A 43 5.38 17.31 -0.10
C ARG A 43 4.94 16.25 0.91
N PHE A 44 3.98 16.63 1.74
CA PHE A 44 3.25 15.69 2.60
C PHE A 44 2.18 14.97 1.77
N ILE A 45 2.17 13.64 1.88
CA ILE A 45 1.24 12.77 1.16
C ILE A 45 0.51 11.91 2.18
N THR A 46 -0.82 11.91 2.09
CA THR A 46 -1.66 11.02 2.90
C THR A 46 -1.81 9.68 2.19
N LEU A 47 -1.42 8.61 2.87
CA LEU A 47 -1.56 7.22 2.44
C LEU A 47 -2.99 6.71 2.74
N LYS A 48 -3.33 5.55 2.18
CA LYS A 48 -4.67 4.94 2.33
C LYS A 48 -5.05 4.65 3.79
N ASP A 49 -4.08 4.30 4.62
CA ASP A 49 -4.23 4.04 6.06
C ASP A 49 -4.32 5.33 6.91
N ARG A 50 -4.39 6.51 6.25
CA ARG A 50 -4.34 7.85 6.84
C ARG A 50 -2.98 8.25 7.39
N SER A 51 -1.94 7.43 7.18
CA SER A 51 -0.58 7.82 7.51
C SER A 51 -0.14 8.98 6.62
N VAL A 52 0.67 9.90 7.16
CA VAL A 52 1.23 11.04 6.43
C VAL A 52 2.71 10.81 6.22
N PHE A 53 3.12 10.69 4.97
CA PHE A 53 4.52 10.50 4.58
C PHE A 53 5.09 11.79 3.97
N TYR A 54 6.37 12.03 4.23
CA TYR A 54 7.17 13.08 3.62
C TYR A 54 8.59 12.60 3.39
N SER A 55 9.19 13.08 2.31
CA SER A 55 10.63 12.99 2.06
C SER A 55 11.10 14.33 1.52
N LYS A 56 12.33 14.73 1.83
CA LYS A 56 12.91 15.95 1.28
C LYS A 56 13.37 15.74 -0.16
N GLU A 57 14.03 14.63 -0.40
CA GLU A 57 14.61 14.25 -1.68
C GLU A 57 14.32 12.78 -1.98
N ARG A 58 14.40 12.42 -3.26
CA ARG A 58 14.30 11.05 -3.74
C ARG A 58 15.47 10.78 -4.70
N TYR A 59 16.23 9.73 -4.41
CA TYR A 59 17.28 9.22 -5.28
C TYR A 59 16.80 7.91 -5.88
N ASP A 60 16.94 7.80 -7.20
CA ASP A 60 16.36 6.70 -7.96
C ASP A 60 14.84 6.56 -7.72
N ASP A 61 14.19 5.58 -8.32
CA ASP A 61 12.75 5.39 -8.11
C ASP A 61 12.43 4.77 -6.74
N ASN A 62 13.39 4.62 -5.82
CA ASN A 62 13.23 3.71 -4.68
C ASN A 62 13.84 4.15 -3.35
N ARG A 63 14.64 5.22 -3.31
CA ARG A 63 15.27 5.72 -2.08
C ARG A 63 14.81 7.15 -1.77
N PHE A 64 14.37 7.38 -0.55
CA PHE A 64 13.89 8.66 -0.03
C PHE A 64 14.85 9.16 1.05
N VAL A 65 15.15 10.45 1.10
CA VAL A 65 16.11 11.05 2.04
C VAL A 65 15.44 12.08 2.92
N GLU A 66 15.87 12.15 4.18
CA GLU A 66 15.28 12.96 5.26
C GLU A 66 13.77 12.71 5.32
N VAL A 67 13.42 11.52 5.79
CA VAL A 67 12.04 11.01 5.73
C VAL A 67 11.30 11.20 7.03
N PHE A 68 9.99 11.38 6.90
CA PHE A 68 9.03 11.49 7.99
C PHE A 68 7.80 10.64 7.67
N LEU A 69 7.33 9.86 8.64
CA LEU A 69 6.06 9.14 8.57
C LEU A 69 5.30 9.33 9.89
N GLN A 70 4.07 9.83 9.81
CA GLN A 70 3.14 9.87 10.92
C GLN A 70 2.03 8.86 10.71
N THR A 71 1.66 8.13 11.76
CA THR A 71 0.51 7.24 11.79
C THR A 71 -0.31 7.51 13.05
N GLU A 72 -1.63 7.58 12.91
CA GLU A 72 -2.56 7.69 14.04
C GLU A 72 -2.86 6.30 14.62
N LEU A 73 -2.75 6.14 15.94
CA LEU A 73 -3.04 4.91 16.68
C LEU A 73 -4.07 5.19 17.78
N GLY A 74 -5.33 5.36 17.39
CA GLY A 74 -6.40 5.74 18.32
C GLY A 74 -6.15 7.15 18.87
N ASP A 75 -5.87 7.25 20.16
CA ASP A 75 -5.59 8.52 20.84
C ASP A 75 -4.09 8.87 20.83
N GLU A 76 -3.23 7.95 20.40
CA GLU A 76 -1.79 8.15 20.24
C GLU A 76 -1.42 8.45 18.79
N VAL A 77 -0.24 9.05 18.61
CA VAL A 77 0.43 9.17 17.31
C VAL A 77 1.77 8.45 17.37
N SER A 78 2.18 7.87 16.24
CA SER A 78 3.53 7.36 16.01
C SER A 78 4.17 8.17 14.91
N VAL A 79 5.34 8.73 15.17
CA VAL A 79 6.15 9.48 14.21
C VAL A 79 7.48 8.76 14.01
N VAL A 80 7.82 8.45 12.77
CA VAL A 80 9.11 7.88 12.37
C VAL A 80 9.87 8.94 11.59
N THR A 81 11.12 9.20 11.98
CA THR A 81 12.07 10.05 11.25
C THR A 81 13.33 9.25 10.96
N ALA A 82 13.89 9.34 9.76
CA ALA A 82 15.11 8.61 9.41
C ALA A 82 15.98 9.36 8.40
N GLU A 83 17.27 9.03 8.34
CA GLU A 83 18.20 9.60 7.36
C GLU A 83 17.76 9.28 5.93
N TYR A 84 17.33 8.03 5.70
CA TYR A 84 16.76 7.61 4.44
C TYR A 84 15.78 6.44 4.64
N ALA A 85 14.94 6.21 3.63
CA ALA A 85 14.12 5.01 3.52
C ALA A 85 14.16 4.43 2.12
N GLU A 86 13.98 3.12 2.02
CA GLU A 86 13.94 2.37 0.76
C GLU A 86 12.68 1.53 0.67
N ILE A 87 12.15 1.39 -0.54
CA ILE A 87 11.09 0.43 -0.79
C ILE A 87 11.72 -0.92 -1.11
N GLN A 88 11.40 -1.95 -0.31
CA GLN A 88 11.84 -3.31 -0.57
C GLN A 88 10.65 -4.18 -0.90
N THR A 89 10.71 -4.83 -2.05
CA THR A 89 9.70 -5.78 -2.50
C THR A 89 10.11 -7.20 -2.11
N ASN A 90 9.26 -7.87 -1.35
CA ASN A 90 9.28 -9.33 -1.21
C ASN A 90 8.21 -9.94 -2.13
N THR A 91 8.26 -11.27 -2.28
CA THR A 91 7.43 -12.11 -3.17
C THR A 91 5.99 -11.63 -3.38
N ASN A 92 5.30 -11.14 -2.33
CA ASN A 92 3.94 -10.60 -2.44
C ASN A 92 3.71 -9.26 -1.72
N ASP A 93 4.71 -8.70 -1.02
CA ASP A 93 4.52 -7.55 -0.13
C ASP A 93 5.61 -6.50 -0.36
N ASN A 94 5.20 -5.23 -0.39
CA ASN A 94 6.12 -4.11 -0.40
C ASN A 94 6.29 -3.55 1.01
N PHE A 95 7.53 -3.20 1.35
CA PHE A 95 7.91 -2.65 2.64
C PHE A 95 8.62 -1.33 2.46
N LEU A 96 8.39 -0.41 3.37
CA LEU A 96 9.19 0.80 3.52
C LEU A 96 10.16 0.57 4.67
N VAL A 97 11.44 0.52 4.34
CA VAL A 97 12.53 0.26 5.29
C VAL A 97 13.25 1.57 5.58
N PHE A 98 13.22 1.98 6.85
CA PHE A 98 13.82 3.22 7.35
C PHE A 98 15.18 2.92 7.97
N PHE A 99 16.17 3.78 7.70
CA PHE A 99 17.53 3.57 8.15
C PHE A 99 18.04 4.74 9.00
N ASN A 100 18.73 4.40 10.10
CA ASN A 100 19.32 5.35 11.06
C ASN A 100 18.29 6.40 11.53
N GLY A 101 17.29 5.93 12.27
CA GLY A 101 16.13 6.74 12.59
C GLY A 101 15.68 6.65 14.04
N LYS A 102 14.60 7.38 14.30
CA LYS A 102 13.92 7.43 15.58
C LYS A 102 12.42 7.29 15.37
N ARG A 103 11.77 6.54 16.27
CA ARG A 103 10.33 6.44 16.37
C ARG A 103 9.87 7.05 17.68
N TYR A 104 8.99 8.02 17.59
CA TYR A 104 8.34 8.70 18.70
C TYR A 104 6.90 8.19 18.77
N GLN A 105 6.46 7.74 19.93
CA GLN A 105 5.08 7.30 20.12
C GLN A 105 4.53 7.84 21.43
N GLY A 106 3.33 8.41 21.38
CA GLY A 106 2.65 8.95 22.55
C GLY A 106 1.40 9.74 22.17
N LYS A 107 0.73 10.29 23.18
CA LYS A 107 -0.45 11.13 22.98
C LYS A 107 -0.04 12.59 22.77
N PRO A 108 -0.48 13.27 21.70
CA PRO A 108 -0.19 14.67 21.49
C PRO A 108 -0.63 15.54 22.68
N GLY A 109 0.28 16.36 23.19
CA GLY A 109 0.04 17.25 24.34
C GLY A 109 0.41 16.65 25.70
N ASP A 110 0.62 15.33 25.79
CA ASP A 110 1.15 14.69 26.99
C ASP A 110 2.69 14.69 26.98
N ILE A 111 3.32 14.56 28.15
CA ILE A 111 4.79 14.50 28.27
C ILE A 111 5.35 13.09 28.07
N ASP A 112 4.50 12.07 28.13
CA ASP A 112 4.89 10.66 28.14
C ASP A 112 5.08 10.12 26.73
N PHE A 113 6.18 10.54 26.07
CA PHE A 113 6.59 10.00 24.78
C PHE A 113 7.61 8.87 24.93
N ARG A 114 7.37 7.78 24.20
CA ARG A 114 8.34 6.69 24.01
C ARG A 114 9.18 6.97 22.78
N ILE A 115 10.50 6.91 22.92
CA ILE A 115 11.47 7.14 21.84
C ILE A 115 12.26 5.85 21.63
N LEU A 116 12.24 5.32 20.41
CA LEU A 116 13.04 4.19 19.98
C LEU A 116 14.02 4.64 18.91
N GLU A 117 15.31 4.51 19.15
CA GLU A 117 16.36 4.68 18.13
C GLU A 117 16.61 3.35 17.44
N PHE A 118 16.78 3.36 16.12
CA PHE A 118 16.97 2.15 15.33
C PHE A 118 17.97 2.36 14.20
N SER A 119 18.73 1.32 13.88
CA SER A 119 19.52 1.27 12.63
C SER A 119 18.65 0.93 11.43
N GLU A 120 17.66 0.04 11.61
CA GLU A 120 16.71 -0.36 10.58
C GLU A 120 15.32 -0.56 11.19
N HIS A 121 14.28 -0.04 10.52
CA HIS A 121 12.89 -0.24 10.90
C HIS A 121 12.03 -0.48 9.66
N GLN A 122 11.30 -1.58 9.62
CA GLN A 122 10.47 -1.97 8.48
C GLN A 122 9.00 -1.73 8.80
N LEU A 123 8.28 -1.10 7.86
CA LEU A 123 6.83 -0.98 7.91
C LEU A 123 6.19 -1.52 6.62
N PRO A 124 5.11 -2.31 6.72
CA PRO A 124 4.40 -2.78 5.54
C PRO A 124 3.78 -1.61 4.79
N LEU A 125 3.97 -1.56 3.47
CA LEU A 125 3.25 -0.63 2.61
C LEU A 125 1.95 -1.30 2.18
N TYR A 126 0.84 -0.90 2.80
CA TYR A 126 -0.48 -1.38 2.44
C TYR A 126 -0.96 -0.78 1.11
N ILE A 127 -0.48 -1.33 0.01
CA ILE A 127 -1.06 -1.14 -1.34
C ILE A 127 -2.12 -2.21 -1.55
N ASN A 128 -3.35 -1.99 -1.04
CA ASN A 128 -4.45 -2.95 -1.25
C ASN A 128 -5.61 -2.40 -2.10
N GLU A 129 -6.06 -3.24 -3.03
CA GLU A 129 -7.46 -3.51 -3.41
C GLU A 129 -7.51 -5.05 -3.58
N LYS A 130 -8.06 -5.87 -2.67
CA LYS A 130 -9.47 -6.20 -2.37
C LYS A 130 -9.38 -7.42 -1.40
N ASN A 131 -10.21 -7.71 -0.38
CA ASN A 131 -11.63 -7.50 -0.14
C ASN A 131 -11.90 -7.51 1.38
N GLU A 132 -12.79 -6.63 1.85
CA GLU A 132 -13.72 -7.03 2.92
C GLU A 132 -14.51 -8.24 2.42
N THR A 133 -14.31 -9.41 3.03
CA THR A 133 -15.34 -10.40 3.42
C THR A 133 -14.61 -11.67 3.84
N GLU A 134 -14.31 -11.79 5.13
CA GLU A 134 -14.33 -13.11 5.78
C GLU A 134 -14.77 -12.90 7.24
N LYS A 135 -16.08 -12.70 7.40
CA LYS A 135 -16.76 -13.22 8.58
C LYS A 135 -16.67 -14.75 8.50
N GLY A 136 -15.62 -15.31 9.07
CA GLY A 136 -15.49 -16.74 9.35
C GLY A 136 -15.55 -16.96 10.86
N TYR A 137 -16.68 -17.49 11.34
CA TYR A 137 -16.77 -18.08 12.67
C TYR A 137 -15.87 -19.33 12.78
N PHE A 138 -15.58 -19.69 14.03
CA PHE A 138 -15.16 -21.01 14.56
C PHE A 138 -13.65 -21.29 14.57
N TYR A 139 -12.97 -21.61 15.68
CA TYR A 139 -13.37 -21.97 17.06
C TYR A 139 -12.46 -21.28 18.09
#